data_AF-A0AAV8F2M9-F1
#
_entry.id   AF-A0AAV8F2M9-F1
#
_cell.length_a   1.000
_cell.length_b   1.000
_cell.length_c   1.000
_cell.angle_alpha   90.00
_cell.angle_beta   90.00
_cell.angle_gamma   90.00
#
_symmetry.space_group_name_H-M   'P 1'
#
loop_
_entity.id
_entity.type
_entity.pdbx_description
1 polymer ?
#
loop_
_entity_poly.entity_id
_entity_poly.type
_entity_poly.pdbx_seq_one_letter_code
_entity_poly.pdbx_strand_id
1 'polypeptide(L)'
;MQALHFLQALARIARAAPKPAHSARTRQIRHAAYASMAHSSRSSRRTWSRALLHRLRQRQRPGRLLTVRRRVRIVTPITSRPEEPARAETLRQLVPGGRGMEYCNLLEETADYVQCLRAQVQLMQTLLDAFSS
;
A
#
# COMPACT_ATOMS: atom_id res chain seq x y z
N MET A 1 15.03 -9.28 -3.09
CA MET A 1 14.89 -8.60 -4.40
C MET A 1 13.41 -8.34 -4.69
N GLN A 2 12.99 -7.06 -4.68
CA GLN A 2 11.62 -6.59 -4.97
C GLN A 2 11.19 -6.88 -6.42
N ALA A 3 12.14 -6.77 -7.36
CA ALA A 3 11.91 -6.96 -8.80
C ALA A 3 11.44 -8.38 -9.16
N LEU A 4 12.06 -9.42 -8.60
CA LEU A 4 11.72 -10.80 -8.93
C LEU A 4 10.26 -11.13 -8.60
N HIS A 5 9.81 -10.81 -7.38
CA HIS A 5 8.45 -11.07 -6.94
C HIS A 5 7.42 -10.33 -7.81
N PHE A 6 7.75 -9.10 -8.21
CA PHE A 6 6.88 -8.29 -9.06
C PHE A 6 6.78 -8.85 -10.48
N LEU A 7 7.92 -9.21 -11.09
CA LEU A 7 7.96 -9.83 -12.41
C LEU A 7 7.21 -11.16 -12.45
N GLN A 8 7.40 -12.01 -11.43
CA GLN A 8 6.63 -13.25 -11.29
C GLN A 8 5.12 -12.98 -11.18
N ALA A 9 4.71 -11.94 -10.45
CA ALA A 9 3.31 -11.57 -10.35
C ALA A 9 2.75 -11.03 -11.68
N LEU A 10 3.51 -10.22 -12.42
CA LEU A 10 3.14 -9.76 -13.76
C LEU A 10 2.99 -10.93 -14.74
N ALA A 11 3.92 -11.89 -14.73
CA ALA A 11 3.85 -13.08 -15.57
C ALA A 11 2.58 -13.89 -15.27
N ARG A 12 2.20 -14.04 -13.99
CA ARG A 12 0.93 -14.70 -13.61
C ARG A 12 -0.29 -13.94 -14.11
N ILE A 13 -0.30 -12.60 -14.00
CA ILE A 13 -1.41 -11.76 -14.50
C ILE A 13 -1.52 -11.88 -16.03
N ALA A 14 -0.40 -11.91 -16.74
CA ALA A 14 -0.39 -12.06 -18.20
C ALA A 14 -0.89 -13.44 -18.66
N ARG A 15 -0.67 -14.50 -17.86
CA ARG A 15 -1.10 -15.87 -18.14
C ARG A 15 -2.53 -16.18 -17.71
N ALA A 16 -3.16 -15.32 -16.89
CA ALA A 16 -4.53 -15.54 -16.44
C ALA A 16 -5.53 -15.31 -17.59
N ALA A 17 -6.30 -16.35 -17.95
CA ALA A 17 -7.39 -16.29 -18.91
C ALA A 17 -8.74 -16.34 -18.18
N PRO A 18 -9.79 -15.60 -18.64
CA PRO A 18 -9.80 -14.67 -19.78
C PRO A 18 -9.18 -13.31 -19.45
N LYS A 19 -8.81 -12.53 -20.49
CA LYS A 19 -8.26 -11.18 -20.33
C LYS A 19 -9.23 -10.33 -19.49
N PRO A 20 -8.84 -9.91 -18.27
CA PRO A 20 -9.73 -9.13 -17.42
C PRO A 20 -9.97 -7.76 -18.05
N ALA A 21 -11.12 -7.14 -17.74
CA ALA A 21 -11.40 -5.75 -18.11
C ALA A 21 -10.21 -4.84 -17.71
N HIS A 22 -9.96 -3.80 -18.49
CA HIS A 22 -8.79 -2.92 -18.29
C HIS A 22 -8.67 -2.41 -16.83
N SER A 23 -9.80 -2.03 -16.23
CA SER A 23 -9.87 -1.59 -14.82
C SER A 23 -9.51 -2.67 -13.80
N ALA A 24 -9.83 -3.94 -14.09
CA ALA A 24 -9.48 -5.09 -13.27
C ALA A 24 -7.99 -5.42 -13.43
N ARG A 25 -7.45 -5.38 -14.65
CA ARG A 25 -6.02 -5.57 -14.91
C ARG A 25 -5.17 -4.51 -14.19
N THR A 26 -5.53 -3.24 -14.28
CA THR A 26 -4.83 -2.14 -13.58
C THR A 26 -4.84 -2.34 -12.07
N ARG A 27 -5.95 -2.84 -11.52
CA ARG A 27 -6.05 -3.16 -10.08
C ARG A 27 -5.16 -4.32 -9.68
N GLN A 28 -5.09 -5.38 -10.50
CA GLN A 28 -4.20 -6.53 -10.28
C GLN A 28 -2.73 -6.14 -10.33
N ILE A 29 -2.33 -5.32 -11.31
CA ILE A 29 -0.95 -4.81 -11.43
C ILE A 29 -0.59 -3.97 -10.19
N ARG A 30 -1.46 -3.02 -9.80
CA ARG A 30 -1.27 -2.21 -8.59
C ARG A 30 -1.15 -3.08 -7.34
N HIS A 31 -2.01 -4.10 -7.22
CA HIS A 31 -1.98 -5.05 -6.11
C HIS A 31 -0.66 -5.84 -6.10
N ALA A 32 -0.22 -6.37 -7.25
CA ALA A 32 1.04 -7.07 -7.39
C ALA A 32 2.23 -6.19 -7.01
N ALA A 33 2.21 -4.91 -7.37
CA ALA A 33 3.26 -3.96 -7.05
C ALA A 33 3.37 -3.75 -5.53
N TYR A 34 2.25 -3.43 -4.86
CA TYR A 34 2.24 -3.26 -3.41
C TYR A 34 2.54 -4.55 -2.64
N ALA A 35 2.05 -5.70 -3.13
CA ALA A 35 2.35 -6.99 -2.53
C ALA A 35 3.86 -7.27 -2.64
N SER A 36 4.46 -7.12 -3.82
CA SER A 36 5.89 -7.39 -4.04
C SER A 36 6.78 -6.45 -3.23
N MET A 37 6.40 -5.17 -3.11
CA MET A 37 7.05 -4.21 -2.22
C MET A 37 6.97 -4.66 -0.75
N ALA A 38 5.80 -5.07 -0.26
CA ALA A 38 5.65 -5.52 1.13
C ALA A 38 6.49 -6.77 1.44
N HIS A 39 6.54 -7.75 0.52
CA HIS A 39 7.31 -9.00 0.70
C HIS A 39 8.83 -8.79 0.61
N SER A 40 9.28 -7.74 -0.08
CA SER A 40 10.71 -7.49 -0.30
C SER A 40 11.32 -6.49 0.67
N SER A 41 10.50 -5.83 1.49
CA SER A 41 11.00 -5.06 2.62
C SER A 41 11.92 -5.96 3.47
N ARG A 42 13.16 -5.49 3.70
CA ARG A 42 14.23 -6.22 4.39
C ARG A 42 13.81 -6.68 5.80
N SER A 43 12.71 -6.12 6.31
CA SER A 43 12.08 -6.39 7.58
C SER A 43 10.68 -6.97 7.36
N SER A 44 10.57 -8.24 6.93
CA SER A 44 9.30 -8.99 6.83
C SER A 44 8.45 -8.99 8.13
N ARG A 45 8.97 -8.46 9.25
CA ARG A 45 8.28 -8.22 10.52
C ARG A 45 7.71 -6.80 10.72
N ARG A 46 7.97 -5.84 9.80
CA ARG A 46 7.47 -4.46 9.94
C ARG A 46 5.96 -4.43 10.02
N THR A 47 5.48 -3.50 10.81
CA THR A 47 4.05 -3.35 11.07
C THR A 47 3.35 -2.81 9.84
N TRP A 48 4.01 -1.94 9.07
CA TRP A 48 3.46 -1.41 7.83
C TRP A 48 3.31 -2.46 6.74
N SER A 49 4.26 -3.40 6.60
CA SER A 49 4.19 -4.44 5.56
C SER A 49 3.04 -5.41 5.83
N ARG A 50 2.87 -5.85 7.09
CA ARG A 50 1.74 -6.67 7.54
C ARG A 50 0.40 -5.95 7.38
N ALA A 51 0.32 -4.69 7.78
CA ALA A 51 -0.88 -3.88 7.64
C ALA A 51 -1.25 -3.66 6.17
N LEU A 52 -0.25 -3.47 5.29
CA LEU A 52 -0.46 -3.32 3.85
C LEU A 52 -0.95 -4.63 3.23
N LEU A 53 -0.34 -5.76 3.54
CA LEU A 53 -0.78 -7.09 3.07
C LEU A 53 -2.21 -7.41 3.54
N HIS A 54 -2.53 -7.11 4.80
CA HIS A 54 -3.89 -7.28 5.32
C HIS A 54 -4.88 -6.40 4.53
N ARG A 55 -4.55 -5.12 4.29
CA ARG A 55 -5.38 -4.21 3.49
C ARG A 55 -5.60 -4.72 2.06
N LEU A 56 -4.56 -5.27 1.44
CA LEU A 56 -4.63 -5.85 0.09
C LEU A 56 -5.54 -7.09 0.04
N ARG A 57 -5.40 -8.01 1.01
CA ARG A 57 -6.27 -9.20 1.14
C ARG A 57 -7.74 -8.83 1.33
N GLN A 58 -8.03 -7.84 2.18
CA GLN A 58 -9.40 -7.38 2.42
C GLN A 58 -10.05 -6.78 1.17
N ARG A 59 -9.26 -6.15 0.29
CA ARG A 59 -9.73 -5.57 -0.99
C ARG A 59 -10.01 -6.59 -2.08
N GLN A 60 -9.50 -7.81 -1.95
CA GLN A 60 -9.67 -8.90 -2.93
C GLN A 60 -10.85 -9.82 -2.61
N ARG A 61 -11.49 -9.71 -1.44
CA ARG A 61 -12.63 -10.56 -1.09
C ARG A 61 -13.93 -10.01 -1.72
N PRO A 62 -14.50 -10.66 -2.76
CA PRO A 62 -15.83 -10.30 -3.23
C PRO A 62 -16.82 -10.65 -2.12
N GLY A 63 -17.66 -9.70 -1.72
CA GLY A 63 -18.66 -9.91 -0.65
C GLY A 63 -18.34 -9.28 0.70
N ARG A 64 -17.14 -8.70 0.91
CA ARG A 64 -16.92 -7.81 2.07
C ARG A 64 -17.21 -6.34 1.74
N LEU A 65 -18.39 -6.12 1.14
CA LEU A 65 -19.15 -4.88 1.35
C LEU A 65 -19.89 -4.91 2.70
N LEU A 66 -19.48 -5.76 3.64
CA LEU A 66 -19.75 -5.52 5.05
C LEU A 66 -18.90 -4.33 5.49
N THR A 67 -19.46 -3.15 5.24
CA THR A 67 -19.02 -1.86 5.75
C THR A 67 -17.62 -1.43 5.29
N VAL A 68 -17.51 -0.97 4.04
CA VAL A 68 -17.00 0.41 3.95
C VAL A 68 -18.09 1.25 4.57
N ARG A 69 -18.13 1.28 5.92
CA ARG A 69 -18.48 2.50 6.62
C ARG A 69 -17.50 3.47 6.01
N ARG A 70 -17.94 4.19 4.97
CA ARG A 70 -17.58 5.58 4.76
C ARG A 70 -17.80 6.12 6.16
N ARG A 71 -16.75 6.17 6.98
CA ARG A 71 -16.82 6.86 8.25
C ARG A 71 -17.16 8.25 7.75
N VAL A 72 -18.45 8.59 7.79
CA VAL A 72 -18.89 9.95 7.99
C VAL A 72 -17.90 10.42 9.04
N ARG A 73 -17.10 11.44 8.69
CA ARG A 73 -16.38 12.17 9.72
C ARG A 73 -17.51 12.60 10.65
N ILE A 74 -17.72 11.87 11.74
CA ILE A 74 -18.41 12.42 12.89
C ILE A 74 -17.39 13.44 13.34
N VAL A 75 -17.54 14.65 12.80
CA VAL A 75 -16.97 15.84 13.39
C VAL A 75 -17.71 15.91 14.71
N THR A 76 -17.12 15.32 15.76
CA THR A 76 -17.46 15.71 17.12
C THR A 76 -17.24 17.23 17.16
N PRO A 77 -18.22 18.03 17.60
CA PRO A 77 -18.01 19.45 17.77
C PRO A 77 -17.06 19.60 18.95
N ILE A 78 -15.76 19.59 18.66
CA ILE A 78 -14.75 20.02 19.60
C ILE A 78 -14.65 21.52 19.40
N THR A 79 -15.26 22.21 20.34
CA THR A 79 -15.09 23.64 20.59
C THR A 79 -13.60 23.91 20.85
N SER A 80 -12.81 24.16 19.80
CA SER A 80 -11.55 24.94 19.82
C SER A 80 -10.72 24.74 18.55
N ARG A 81 -10.60 25.80 17.75
CA ARG A 81 -9.59 26.14 16.70
C ARG A 81 -9.25 25.11 15.59
N PRO A 82 -9.02 25.57 14.34
CA PRO A 82 -8.41 24.75 13.30
C PRO A 82 -6.91 24.63 13.57
N GLU A 83 -6.53 23.84 14.57
CA GLU A 83 -5.14 23.41 14.70
C GLU A 83 -4.90 22.32 13.65
N GLU A 84 -3.89 22.51 12.81
CA GLU A 84 -3.44 21.46 11.91
C GLU A 84 -3.28 20.15 12.69
N PRO A 85 -3.78 19.00 12.19
CA PRO A 85 -3.54 17.74 12.87
C PRO A 85 -2.04 17.62 13.11
N ALA A 86 -1.64 17.50 14.39
CA ALA A 86 -0.24 17.41 14.79
C ALA A 86 0.46 16.45 13.83
N ARG A 87 1.56 16.87 13.19
CA ARG A 87 2.17 16.19 12.02
C ARG A 87 2.33 14.67 12.21
N ALA A 88 2.54 14.22 13.45
CA ALA A 88 2.56 12.81 13.84
C ALA A 88 1.24 12.08 13.52
N GLU A 89 0.07 12.65 13.79
CA GLU A 89 -1.23 12.05 13.50
C GLU A 89 -1.47 11.92 11.99
N THR A 90 -1.03 12.89 11.21
CA THR A 90 -1.02 12.79 9.74
C THR A 90 -0.15 11.61 9.29
N LEU A 91 1.05 11.44 9.85
CA LEU A 91 1.90 10.29 9.56
C LEU A 91 1.24 8.96 9.95
N ARG A 92 0.57 8.87 11.10
CA ARG A 92 -0.17 7.67 11.53
C ARG A 92 -1.25 7.24 10.56
N GLN A 93 -1.84 8.18 9.81
CA GLN A 93 -2.85 7.90 8.80
C GLN A 93 -2.24 7.47 7.46
N LEU A 94 -1.06 8.00 7.11
CA LEU A 94 -0.36 7.71 5.87
C LEU A 94 0.36 6.36 5.90
N VAL A 95 1.07 6.06 6.99
CA VAL A 95 1.80 4.81 7.17
C VAL A 95 0.80 3.67 7.39
N PRO A 96 0.84 2.58 6.59
CA PRO A 96 0.00 1.42 6.85
C PRO A 96 0.20 0.92 8.29
N GLY A 97 -0.88 0.79 9.06
CA GLY A 97 -0.79 0.34 10.46
C GLY A 97 -0.32 1.42 11.47
N GLY A 98 -0.11 2.66 11.04
CA GLY A 98 0.44 3.73 11.88
C GLY A 98 -0.42 4.20 13.06
N ARG A 99 -1.75 3.97 13.02
CA ARG A 99 -2.72 4.50 14.01
C ARG A 99 -2.45 4.14 15.48
N GLY A 100 -1.74 3.04 15.74
CA GLY A 100 -1.40 2.60 17.10
C GLY A 100 0.09 2.59 17.40
N MET A 101 0.91 3.27 16.58
CA MET A 101 2.36 3.28 16.75
C MET A 101 2.80 4.38 17.74
N GLU A 102 3.70 3.97 18.64
CA GLU A 102 4.62 4.85 19.39
C GLU A 102 5.40 5.76 18.42
N TYR A 103 5.74 6.97 18.84
CA TYR A 103 6.32 7.99 17.95
C TYR A 103 7.64 7.55 17.29
N CYS A 104 8.58 7.00 18.06
CA CYS A 104 9.87 6.53 17.52
C CYS A 104 9.68 5.41 16.48
N ASN A 105 8.82 4.43 16.80
CA ASN A 105 8.51 3.32 15.89
C ASN A 105 7.78 3.82 14.62
N LEU A 106 6.91 4.83 14.75
CA LEU A 106 6.26 5.47 13.61
C LEU A 106 7.28 6.09 12.65
N LEU A 107 8.31 6.77 13.17
CA LEU A 107 9.35 7.39 12.34
C LEU A 107 10.21 6.32 11.63
N GLU A 108 10.62 5.26 12.33
CA GLU A 108 11.36 4.14 11.73
C GLU A 108 10.56 3.45 10.62
N GLU A 109 9.30 3.11 10.90
CA GLU A 109 8.41 2.49 9.92
C GLU A 109 8.13 3.43 8.74
N THR A 110 8.09 4.75 8.97
CA THR A 110 7.95 5.77 7.91
C THR A 110 9.17 5.80 7.00
N ALA A 111 10.39 5.83 7.58
CA ALA A 111 11.63 5.86 6.81
C ALA A 111 11.74 4.65 5.88
N ASP A 112 11.50 3.46 6.43
CA ASP A 112 11.49 2.21 5.68
C ASP A 112 10.39 2.21 4.59
N TYR A 113 9.20 2.71 4.90
CA TYR A 113 8.10 2.79 3.95
C TYR A 113 8.41 3.73 2.78
N VAL A 114 9.00 4.91 3.04
CA VAL A 114 9.44 5.85 2.00
C VAL A 114 10.51 5.22 1.10
N GLN A 115 11.49 4.53 1.68
CA GLN A 115 12.52 3.84 0.90
C GLN A 115 11.93 2.77 -0.02
N CYS A 116 10.98 1.98 0.49
CA CYS A 116 10.29 0.96 -0.30
C CYS A 116 9.44 1.57 -1.42
N LEU A 117 8.75 2.69 -1.16
CA LEU A 117 7.99 3.41 -2.18
C LEU A 117 8.89 3.94 -3.31
N ARG A 118 10.04 4.53 -2.95
CA ARG A 118 11.03 5.00 -3.94
C ARG A 118 11.52 3.85 -4.81
N ALA A 119 11.90 2.72 -4.20
CA ALA A 119 12.32 1.53 -4.92
C ALA A 119 11.20 0.97 -5.82
N GLN A 120 9.94 1.02 -5.39
CA GLN A 120 8.79 0.61 -6.20
C GLN A 120 8.62 1.50 -7.44
N VAL A 121 8.72 2.82 -7.29
CA VAL A 121 8.59 3.76 -8.41
C VAL A 121 9.73 3.57 -9.41
N GLN A 122 10.97 3.48 -8.94
CA GLN A 122 12.15 3.25 -9.78
C GLN A 122 12.02 1.94 -10.58
N LEU A 123 11.62 0.86 -9.92
CA LEU A 123 11.38 -0.42 -10.57
C LEU A 123 10.33 -0.27 -11.69
N MET A 124 9.20 0.37 -11.42
CA MET A 124 8.16 0.55 -12.43
C MET A 124 8.63 1.38 -13.62
N GLN A 125 9.43 2.43 -13.39
CA GLN A 125 10.04 3.24 -14.44
C GLN A 125 11.00 2.41 -15.29
N THR A 126 11.96 1.71 -14.67
CA THR A 126 12.93 0.89 -15.40
C THR A 126 12.26 -0.19 -16.28
N LEU A 127 11.13 -0.75 -15.84
CA LEU A 127 10.37 -1.67 -16.67
C LEU A 127 9.71 -0.96 -17.86
N LEU A 128 9.13 0.21 -17.65
CA LEU A 128 8.54 0.99 -18.75
C LEU A 128 9.61 1.37 -19.78
N ASP A 129 10.79 1.80 -19.34
CA ASP A 129 11.91 2.14 -20.21
C ASP A 129 12.38 0.93 -21.02
N ALA A 130 12.50 -0.24 -20.37
CA ALA A 130 12.89 -1.49 -21.01
C ALA A 130 11.87 -2.04 -22.03
N PHE A 131 10.58 -1.69 -21.92
CA PHE A 131 9.52 -2.11 -22.85
C PHE A 131 9.11 -1.02 -23.86
N SER A 132 9.69 0.18 -23.77
CA SER A 132 9.47 1.28 -24.73
C SER A 132 10.62 1.46 -25.73
N SER A 133 11.74 0.75 -25.51
CA SER A 133 12.80 0.52 -26.51
C SER A 133 12.46 -0.67 -27.41
#